data_AF-A0A7Y4R154-F1
#
_entry.id   AF-A0A7Y4R154-F1
#
_cell.length_a   1.000
_cell.length_b   1.000
_cell.length_c   1.000
_cell.angle_alpha   90.00
_cell.angle_beta   90.00
_cell.angle_gamma   90.00
#
_symmetry.space_group_name_H-M   'P 1'
#
loop_
_entity.id
_entity.type
_entity.pdbx_description
1 polymer ?
#
loop_
_entity_poly.entity_id
_entity_poly.type
_entity_poly.pdbx_seq_one_letter_code
_entity_poly.pdbx_strand_id
1 'polypeptide(L)'
;SESGAAPSMRQAFPDPDWANFFSSLPCDSLTKEPSKKAWKDVIEYLKANGDKTYRGLEEVYKNLGEAVLPFATLFLAEDNEWVCWAHKGYFACTSSGSQYFGWHVNRGIDKLADFYTAEQYFEILYRPKQMEKSISQGRRVEDILKEEGERLFDLSKLHRPSAGFFTSDGLHDKGLVDYQNGKLVTTQKSLPLEVEIYDGGSGIREVNIYQNDKLIINDNEGLKTKGEGDKLIKTYNIDLLNETNEFKVVVVNFQRIESRPEILKIEYVGKVIATSTLHMLIVGINKYQNASYNLNYAQPDAKSFTEKLVEQGQSIYKAINKIELYDENATKAKIVDGFKQIASKAQPQDVFVFFYAGHGSLDEETKDKDGESPFYFVPTDVTKLYGDAQQLATKGLSDSELKDYLTKIRSTKQIVLMDACHSGAALKGMKTRAAANDEKAMVQLARSSGVVMIASSGSKQFATEFDILKHGVFTYALLEALDGKAGNGDNKITVNELKFYMEERVPELTKQYGGEAQYPTGFMRGNDFPISVVNKE
;
A
#
# COMPACT_ATOMS: atom_id res chain seq x y z
N SER A 1 11.78 -29.85 -4.86
CA SER A 1 10.50 -30.37 -5.37
C SER A 1 9.37 -29.99 -4.43
N GLU A 2 8.14 -29.89 -4.92
CA GLU A 2 6.96 -29.61 -4.10
C GLU A 2 6.07 -30.85 -4.09
N SER A 3 5.60 -31.28 -2.92
CA SER A 3 4.69 -32.44 -2.85
C SER A 3 3.39 -32.11 -3.58
N GLY A 4 3.16 -32.71 -4.74
CA GLY A 4 1.95 -32.50 -5.53
C GLY A 4 2.13 -31.73 -6.83
N ALA A 5 3.31 -31.17 -7.12
CA ALA A 5 3.60 -30.62 -8.45
C ALA A 5 3.95 -31.74 -9.44
N ALA A 6 3.48 -31.63 -10.68
CA ALA A 6 3.77 -32.56 -11.77
C ALA A 6 3.67 -31.84 -13.13
N PRO A 7 4.30 -32.33 -14.20
CA PRO A 7 3.98 -31.87 -15.55
C PRO A 7 2.48 -31.90 -15.83
N SER A 8 1.97 -30.94 -16.61
CA SER A 8 0.58 -31.00 -17.06
C SER A 8 0.37 -32.21 -17.98
N MET A 9 -0.87 -32.70 -18.14
CA MET A 9 -1.13 -33.82 -19.06
C MET A 9 -0.74 -33.45 -20.49
N ARG A 10 -0.96 -32.19 -20.88
CA ARG A 10 -0.54 -31.65 -22.19
C ARG A 10 0.97 -31.75 -22.41
N GLN A 11 1.77 -31.60 -21.36
CA GLN A 11 3.22 -31.76 -21.41
C GLN A 11 3.64 -33.24 -21.40
N ALA A 12 2.93 -34.07 -20.62
CA ALA A 12 3.23 -35.50 -20.52
C ALA A 12 2.78 -36.31 -21.75
N PHE A 13 1.78 -35.81 -22.50
CA PHE A 13 1.25 -36.39 -23.73
C PHE A 13 1.32 -35.36 -24.87
N PRO A 14 2.50 -35.15 -25.48
CA PRO A 14 2.70 -34.12 -26.49
C PRO A 14 2.08 -34.45 -27.87
N ASP A 15 1.54 -35.65 -28.05
CA ASP A 15 0.93 -36.10 -29.30
C ASP A 15 -0.35 -35.28 -29.63
N PRO A 16 -0.52 -34.80 -30.88
CA PRO A 16 -1.72 -34.05 -31.31
C PRO A 16 -3.05 -34.76 -31.04
N ASP A 17 -3.10 -36.09 -31.08
CA ASP A 17 -4.34 -36.83 -30.83
C ASP A 17 -4.77 -36.71 -29.37
N TRP A 18 -3.81 -36.72 -28.45
CA TRP A 18 -4.06 -36.42 -27.04
C TRP A 18 -4.49 -34.97 -26.85
N ALA A 19 -3.88 -34.03 -27.59
CA ALA A 19 -4.30 -32.64 -27.54
C ALA A 19 -5.76 -32.45 -27.99
N ASN A 20 -6.18 -33.13 -29.05
CA ASN A 20 -7.56 -33.11 -29.53
C ASN A 20 -8.51 -33.77 -28.54
N PHE A 21 -8.12 -34.93 -28.00
CA PHE A 21 -8.88 -35.62 -26.96
C PHE A 21 -9.09 -34.72 -25.74
N PHE A 22 -8.03 -34.15 -25.18
CA PHE A 22 -8.13 -33.24 -24.04
C PHE A 22 -8.99 -32.03 -24.33
N SER A 23 -8.89 -31.45 -25.53
CA SER A 23 -9.73 -30.30 -25.94
C SER A 23 -11.20 -30.68 -26.08
N SER A 24 -11.52 -31.96 -26.33
CA SER A 24 -12.90 -32.46 -26.39
C SER A 24 -13.50 -32.71 -25.01
N LEU A 25 -12.66 -32.81 -23.97
CA LEU A 25 -13.12 -33.05 -22.61
C LEU A 25 -13.72 -31.76 -22.03
N PRO A 26 -14.89 -31.84 -21.39
CA PRO A 26 -15.41 -30.74 -20.58
C PRO A 26 -14.40 -30.26 -19.51
N CYS A 27 -13.52 -31.14 -19.04
CA CYS A 27 -12.45 -30.82 -18.08
C CYS A 27 -11.11 -30.38 -18.71
N ASP A 28 -11.08 -29.94 -19.98
CA ASP A 28 -9.86 -29.50 -20.69
C ASP A 28 -8.96 -28.57 -19.83
N SER A 29 -9.56 -27.62 -19.13
CA SER A 29 -8.84 -26.67 -18.28
C SER A 29 -7.89 -27.35 -17.27
N LEU A 30 -8.28 -28.49 -16.71
CA LEU A 30 -7.46 -29.27 -15.78
C LEU A 30 -6.29 -29.99 -16.49
N THR A 31 -6.43 -30.33 -17.76
CA THR A 31 -5.37 -31.02 -18.53
C THR A 31 -4.13 -30.14 -18.75
N LYS A 32 -4.32 -28.82 -18.62
CA LYS A 32 -3.26 -27.79 -18.72
C LYS A 32 -2.60 -27.48 -17.39
N GLU A 33 -3.17 -27.92 -16.27
CA GLU A 33 -2.69 -27.60 -14.92
C GLU A 33 -1.52 -28.53 -14.52
N PRO A 34 -0.35 -27.99 -14.11
CA PRO A 34 0.81 -28.77 -13.71
C PRO A 34 0.73 -29.24 -12.25
N SER A 35 -0.30 -30.02 -11.90
CA SER A 35 -0.51 -30.52 -10.54
C SER A 35 -0.98 -31.98 -10.49
N LYS A 36 -0.49 -32.75 -9.51
CA LYS A 36 -0.93 -34.13 -9.24
C LYS A 36 -2.41 -34.22 -8.85
N LYS A 37 -3.02 -33.10 -8.42
CA LYS A 37 -4.46 -33.02 -8.13
C LYS A 37 -5.26 -32.96 -9.42
N ALA A 38 -4.90 -32.08 -10.36
CA ALA A 38 -5.56 -32.01 -11.67
C ALA A 38 -5.52 -33.35 -12.41
N TRP A 39 -4.40 -34.09 -12.29
CA TRP A 39 -4.32 -35.47 -12.76
C TRP A 39 -5.37 -36.40 -12.16
N LYS A 40 -5.53 -36.39 -10.83
CA LYS A 40 -6.56 -37.19 -10.15
C LYS A 40 -7.96 -36.80 -10.59
N ASP A 41 -8.26 -35.50 -10.64
CA ASP A 41 -9.60 -34.99 -10.93
C ASP A 41 -10.06 -35.37 -12.35
N VAL A 42 -9.17 -35.30 -13.36
CA VAL A 42 -9.48 -35.77 -14.73
C VAL A 42 -9.60 -37.29 -14.80
N ILE A 43 -8.73 -38.04 -14.12
CA ILE A 43 -8.83 -39.51 -14.06
C ILE A 43 -10.16 -39.94 -13.43
N GLU A 44 -10.58 -39.28 -12.35
CA GLU A 44 -11.86 -39.54 -11.68
C GLU A 44 -13.04 -39.17 -12.58
N TYR A 45 -12.98 -38.03 -13.28
CA TYR A 45 -14.00 -37.63 -14.25
C TYR A 45 -14.19 -38.70 -15.35
N LEU A 46 -13.09 -39.18 -15.95
CA LEU A 46 -13.16 -40.20 -16.99
C LEU A 46 -13.68 -41.53 -16.45
N LYS A 47 -13.25 -41.93 -15.24
CA LYS A 47 -13.79 -43.11 -14.53
C LYS A 47 -15.30 -43.01 -14.33
N ALA A 48 -15.79 -41.85 -13.87
CA ALA A 48 -17.21 -41.63 -13.61
C ALA A 48 -18.07 -41.68 -14.88
N ASN A 49 -17.50 -41.31 -16.04
CA ASN A 49 -18.19 -41.33 -17.33
C ASN A 49 -17.95 -42.63 -18.14
N GLY A 50 -17.29 -43.63 -17.56
CA GLY A 50 -17.03 -44.92 -18.22
C GLY A 50 -15.99 -44.87 -19.34
N ASP A 51 -15.25 -43.77 -19.48
CA ASP A 51 -14.23 -43.62 -20.51
C ASP A 51 -12.94 -44.35 -20.11
N LYS A 52 -12.59 -45.40 -20.84
CA LYS A 52 -11.44 -46.27 -20.52
C LYS A 52 -10.07 -45.61 -20.72
N THR A 53 -9.99 -44.45 -21.36
CA THR A 53 -8.74 -43.68 -21.53
C THR A 53 -8.08 -43.32 -20.20
N TYR A 54 -8.84 -43.27 -19.09
CA TYR A 54 -8.29 -43.02 -17.74
C TYR A 54 -7.13 -43.97 -17.38
N ARG A 55 -7.13 -45.20 -17.92
CA ARG A 55 -6.12 -46.22 -17.58
C ARG A 55 -4.72 -45.80 -18.04
N GLY A 56 -4.61 -45.22 -19.23
CA GLY A 56 -3.34 -44.71 -19.77
C GLY A 56 -2.85 -43.49 -18.99
N LEU A 57 -3.78 -42.59 -18.63
CA LEU A 57 -3.45 -41.44 -17.77
C LEU A 57 -2.99 -41.89 -16.38
N GLU A 58 -3.64 -42.89 -15.78
CA GLU A 58 -3.31 -43.41 -14.45
C GLU A 58 -1.95 -44.12 -14.41
N GLU A 59 -1.53 -44.75 -15.50
CA GLU A 59 -0.20 -45.35 -15.63
C GLU A 59 0.91 -44.30 -15.65
N VAL A 60 0.74 -43.25 -16.45
CA VAL A 60 1.70 -42.13 -16.47
C VAL A 60 1.69 -41.40 -15.13
N TYR A 61 0.51 -41.19 -14.54
CA TYR A 61 0.35 -40.53 -13.24
C TYR A 61 1.20 -41.17 -12.13
N LYS A 62 1.22 -42.51 -12.06
CA LYS A 62 1.99 -43.27 -11.07
C LYS A 62 3.50 -43.09 -11.20
N ASN A 63 3.97 -42.74 -12.40
CA ASN A 63 5.39 -42.60 -12.74
C ASN A 63 5.84 -41.13 -12.89
N LEU A 64 4.99 -40.15 -12.55
CA LEU A 64 5.36 -38.74 -12.64
C LEU A 64 6.52 -38.42 -11.70
N GLY A 65 7.62 -37.94 -12.28
CA GLY A 65 8.73 -37.34 -11.54
C GLY A 65 8.33 -36.06 -10.80
N GLU A 66 9.26 -35.48 -10.05
CA GLU A 66 9.02 -34.22 -9.36
C GLU A 66 9.21 -33.04 -10.32
N ALA A 67 8.21 -32.17 -10.44
CA ALA A 67 8.32 -30.97 -11.26
C ALA A 67 9.28 -29.94 -10.61
N VAL A 68 10.11 -29.31 -11.43
CA VAL A 68 10.87 -28.10 -11.06
C VAL A 68 9.93 -26.92 -11.19
N LEU A 69 9.59 -26.30 -10.06
CA LEU A 69 8.84 -25.05 -10.04
C LEU A 69 9.82 -23.88 -10.00
N PRO A 70 9.53 -22.77 -10.71
CA PRO A 70 10.32 -21.56 -10.57
C PRO A 70 10.29 -21.11 -9.11
N PHE A 71 11.46 -20.76 -8.59
CA PHE A 71 11.62 -20.33 -7.21
C PHE A 71 10.89 -18.99 -6.96
N ALA A 72 11.06 -18.06 -7.89
CA ALA A 72 10.31 -16.82 -8.00
C ALA A 72 10.20 -16.43 -9.49
N THR A 73 9.18 -15.67 -9.83
CA THR A 73 9.00 -15.05 -11.15
C THR A 73 9.14 -13.55 -11.01
N LEU A 74 9.84 -12.90 -11.94
CA LEU A 74 9.99 -11.45 -12.01
C LEU A 74 9.37 -10.95 -13.32
N PHE A 75 8.53 -9.93 -13.23
CA PHE A 75 8.01 -9.17 -14.37
C PHE A 75 8.45 -7.72 -14.25
N LEU A 76 9.05 -7.19 -15.33
CA LEU A 76 9.47 -5.80 -15.48
C LEU A 76 8.62 -5.18 -16.59
N ALA A 77 7.87 -4.14 -16.26
CA ALA A 77 7.06 -3.40 -17.23
C ALA A 77 7.89 -2.27 -17.89
N GLU A 78 7.39 -1.75 -19.01
CA GLU A 78 8.06 -0.68 -19.78
C GLU A 78 8.08 0.67 -19.04
N ASP A 79 7.19 0.85 -18.06
CA ASP A 79 7.06 2.05 -17.21
C ASP A 79 7.94 1.99 -15.94
N ASN A 80 8.90 1.06 -15.89
CA ASN A 80 9.76 0.75 -14.74
C ASN A 80 9.03 0.22 -13.50
N GLU A 81 7.75 -0.11 -13.61
CA GLU A 81 7.07 -0.87 -12.57
C GLU A 81 7.49 -2.35 -12.63
N TRP A 82 7.59 -3.00 -11.47
CA TRP A 82 7.95 -4.40 -11.40
C TRP A 82 7.16 -5.16 -10.34
N VAL A 83 7.06 -6.46 -10.55
CA VAL A 83 6.53 -7.38 -9.54
C VAL A 83 7.29 -8.70 -9.56
N CYS A 84 7.65 -9.17 -8.37
CA CYS A 84 8.28 -10.46 -8.15
C CYS A 84 7.42 -11.29 -7.21
N TRP A 85 7.08 -12.52 -7.60
CA TRP A 85 6.24 -13.41 -6.79
C TRP A 85 6.77 -14.83 -6.70
N ALA A 86 6.58 -15.44 -5.53
CA ALA A 86 6.86 -16.85 -5.27
C ALA A 86 5.69 -17.73 -5.74
N HIS A 87 5.90 -19.05 -5.82
CA HIS A 87 4.90 -19.99 -6.31
C HIS A 87 3.54 -19.92 -5.59
N LYS A 88 3.53 -19.71 -4.26
CA LYS A 88 2.28 -19.55 -3.47
C LYS A 88 1.67 -18.15 -3.56
N GLY A 89 2.24 -17.27 -4.37
CA GLY A 89 1.66 -15.95 -4.64
C GLY A 89 2.12 -14.85 -3.71
N TYR A 90 2.97 -15.13 -2.71
CA TYR A 90 3.63 -14.09 -1.94
C TYR A 90 4.49 -13.23 -2.86
N PHE A 91 4.45 -11.90 -2.70
CA PHE A 91 5.06 -11.01 -3.67
C PHE A 91 5.69 -9.76 -3.06
N ALA A 92 6.55 -9.13 -3.85
CA ALA A 92 7.10 -7.79 -3.69
C ALA A 92 6.89 -7.04 -5.02
N CYS A 93 6.67 -5.74 -4.97
CA CYS A 93 6.44 -4.93 -6.17
C CYS A 93 6.64 -3.43 -5.90
N THR A 94 6.68 -2.65 -6.97
CA THR A 94 6.51 -1.19 -6.97
C THR A 94 5.05 -0.78 -6.75
N SER A 95 4.75 0.53 -6.77
CA SER A 95 3.46 1.11 -6.36
C SER A 95 2.26 0.55 -7.14
N SER A 96 2.46 0.21 -8.40
CA SER A 96 1.43 -0.31 -9.32
C SER A 96 1.70 -1.76 -9.76
N GLY A 97 2.85 -2.34 -9.43
CA GLY A 97 3.27 -3.65 -9.93
C GLY A 97 2.32 -4.81 -9.60
N SER A 98 1.55 -4.72 -8.50
CA SER A 98 0.59 -5.77 -8.11
C SER A 98 -0.58 -5.95 -9.09
N GLN A 99 -0.77 -5.05 -10.04
CA GLN A 99 -1.81 -5.18 -11.07
C GLN A 99 -1.44 -6.17 -12.18
N TYR A 100 -0.15 -6.49 -12.34
CA TYR A 100 0.34 -7.26 -13.50
C TYR A 100 0.20 -8.78 -13.37
N PHE A 101 -0.16 -9.29 -12.19
CA PHE A 101 -0.40 -10.72 -11.99
C PHE A 101 -1.62 -10.99 -11.11
N GLY A 102 -2.11 -12.22 -11.19
CA GLY A 102 -3.30 -12.63 -10.45
C GLY A 102 -3.58 -14.13 -10.56
N TRP A 103 -4.69 -14.55 -9.98
CA TRP A 103 -5.14 -15.94 -9.97
C TRP A 103 -6.39 -16.08 -10.81
N HIS A 104 -6.36 -17.08 -11.68
CA HIS A 104 -7.53 -17.56 -12.39
C HIS A 104 -8.18 -18.68 -11.57
N VAL A 105 -9.37 -18.41 -11.03
CA VAL A 105 -10.10 -19.33 -10.15
C VAL A 105 -11.18 -20.03 -10.95
N ASN A 106 -10.96 -21.32 -11.21
CA ASN A 106 -11.93 -22.16 -11.88
C ASN A 106 -13.12 -22.45 -10.96
N ARG A 107 -14.34 -22.24 -11.45
CA ARG A 107 -15.59 -22.39 -10.69
C ARG A 107 -16.37 -23.66 -11.05
N GLY A 108 -15.74 -24.55 -11.79
CA GLY A 108 -16.36 -25.74 -12.35
C GLY A 108 -16.69 -25.55 -13.83
N ILE A 109 -17.19 -26.63 -14.41
CA ILE A 109 -17.18 -26.88 -15.85
C ILE A 109 -18.11 -25.96 -16.66
N ASP A 110 -19.18 -25.48 -16.03
CA ASP A 110 -20.23 -24.65 -16.66
C ASP A 110 -20.31 -23.24 -16.04
N LYS A 111 -19.23 -22.77 -15.40
CA LYS A 111 -19.19 -21.44 -14.80
C LYS A 111 -18.01 -20.66 -15.36
N LEU A 112 -18.24 -19.37 -15.65
CA LEU A 112 -17.15 -18.45 -15.96
C LEU A 112 -16.15 -18.47 -14.80
N ALA A 113 -14.88 -18.58 -15.16
CA ALA A 113 -13.81 -18.47 -14.19
C ALA A 113 -13.68 -17.02 -13.72
N ASP A 114 -13.31 -16.86 -12.46
CA ASP A 114 -13.01 -15.55 -11.90
C ASP A 114 -11.51 -15.26 -12.06
N PHE A 115 -11.16 -13.99 -12.23
CA PHE A 115 -9.76 -13.55 -12.21
C PHE A 115 -9.59 -12.52 -11.10
N TYR A 116 -8.62 -12.73 -10.21
CA TYR A 116 -8.35 -11.81 -9.12
C TYR A 116 -6.90 -11.34 -9.19
N THR A 117 -6.68 -10.03 -9.21
CA THR A 117 -5.32 -9.47 -9.25
C THR A 117 -4.65 -9.58 -7.88
N ALA A 118 -3.32 -9.55 -7.84
CA ALA A 118 -2.56 -9.48 -6.58
C ALA A 118 -2.88 -8.24 -5.75
N GLU A 119 -3.31 -7.17 -6.40
CA GLU A 119 -3.82 -5.98 -5.74
C GLU A 119 -4.95 -6.30 -4.74
N GLN A 120 -5.86 -7.22 -5.06
CA GLN A 120 -6.98 -7.57 -4.19
C GLN A 120 -6.56 -8.31 -2.92
N TYR A 121 -5.34 -8.88 -2.92
CA TYR A 121 -4.77 -9.64 -1.80
C TYR A 121 -3.53 -8.97 -1.23
N PHE A 122 -3.32 -7.68 -1.53
CA PHE A 122 -2.12 -6.95 -1.16
C PHE A 122 -1.85 -7.03 0.35
N GLU A 123 -2.89 -6.81 1.16
CA GLU A 123 -2.82 -6.88 2.62
C GLU A 123 -2.30 -8.23 3.15
N ILE A 124 -2.53 -9.31 2.41
CA ILE A 124 -2.31 -10.68 2.84
C ILE A 124 -1.01 -11.26 2.25
N LEU A 125 -0.73 -10.97 0.97
CA LEU A 125 0.32 -11.65 0.20
C LEU A 125 1.54 -10.78 -0.08
N TYR A 126 1.46 -9.46 0.12
CA TYR A 126 2.62 -8.58 0.03
C TYR A 126 3.60 -8.88 1.19
N ARG A 127 4.76 -9.43 0.86
CA ARG A 127 5.79 -9.93 1.80
C ARG A 127 7.20 -9.62 1.27
N PRO A 128 7.58 -8.33 1.11
CA PRO A 128 8.83 -7.93 0.48
C PRO A 128 10.07 -8.52 1.16
N LYS A 129 10.12 -8.48 2.50
CA LYS A 129 11.21 -9.04 3.29
C LYS A 129 11.35 -10.56 3.16
N GLN A 130 10.24 -11.29 3.24
CA GLN A 130 10.31 -12.75 3.10
C GLN A 130 10.66 -13.14 1.67
N MET A 131 10.27 -12.34 0.66
CA MET A 131 10.76 -12.49 -0.72
C MET A 131 12.28 -12.26 -0.82
N GLU A 132 12.81 -11.21 -0.20
CA GLU A 132 14.26 -10.93 -0.18
C GLU A 132 15.05 -12.04 0.54
N LYS A 133 14.61 -12.45 1.74
CA LYS A 133 15.20 -13.58 2.49
C LYS A 133 15.13 -14.87 1.68
N SER A 134 14.01 -15.09 1.01
CA SER A 134 13.81 -16.24 0.15
C SER A 134 14.88 -16.29 -0.94
N ILE A 135 15.03 -15.21 -1.70
CA ILE A 135 16.02 -15.10 -2.79
C ILE A 135 17.46 -15.21 -2.27
N SER A 136 17.81 -14.48 -1.21
CA SER A 136 19.17 -14.44 -0.68
C SER A 136 19.61 -15.75 0.01
N GLN A 137 18.68 -16.47 0.64
CA GLN A 137 18.98 -17.70 1.38
C GLN A 137 18.67 -18.97 0.57
N GLY A 138 18.03 -18.84 -0.59
CA GLY A 138 17.54 -19.99 -1.37
C GLY A 138 16.46 -20.79 -0.65
N ARG A 139 15.63 -20.13 0.17
CA ARG A 139 14.62 -20.77 1.03
C ARG A 139 13.21 -20.35 0.62
N ARG A 140 12.23 -21.23 0.72
CA ARG A 140 10.84 -20.87 0.41
C ARG A 140 10.30 -19.82 1.38
N VAL A 141 9.50 -18.88 0.87
CA VAL A 141 8.81 -17.85 1.67
C VAL A 141 7.97 -18.49 2.77
N GLU A 142 7.32 -19.60 2.47
CA GLU A 142 6.45 -20.33 3.36
C GLU A 142 7.19 -20.92 4.56
N ASP A 143 8.41 -21.39 4.36
CA ASP A 143 9.23 -21.96 5.43
C ASP A 143 9.75 -20.84 6.34
N ILE A 144 10.11 -19.70 5.75
CA ILE A 144 10.50 -18.49 6.50
C ILE A 144 9.32 -18.00 7.34
N LEU A 145 8.12 -17.89 6.76
CA LEU A 145 6.91 -17.46 7.47
C LEU A 145 6.56 -18.39 8.63
N LYS A 146 6.63 -19.71 8.43
CA LYS A 146 6.38 -20.68 9.51
C LYS A 146 7.35 -20.53 10.68
N GLU A 147 8.64 -20.32 10.40
CA GLU A 147 9.66 -20.09 11.43
C GLU A 147 9.46 -18.76 12.17
N GLU A 148 8.90 -17.78 11.49
CA GLU A 148 8.51 -16.49 12.07
C GLU A 148 7.17 -16.58 12.85
N GLY A 149 6.52 -17.75 12.88
CA GLY A 149 5.24 -17.95 13.55
C GLY A 149 4.04 -17.38 12.80
N GLU A 150 4.23 -16.97 11.54
CA GLU A 150 3.20 -16.38 10.71
C GLU A 150 2.27 -17.44 10.12
N ARG A 151 0.99 -17.09 10.01
CA ARG A 151 -0.03 -17.99 9.45
C ARG A 151 0.08 -18.00 7.92
N LEU A 152 0.31 -19.18 7.36
CA LEU A 152 0.24 -19.35 5.91
C LEU A 152 -1.19 -19.20 5.41
N PHE A 153 -1.31 -18.49 4.30
CA PHE A 153 -2.57 -18.27 3.65
C PHE A 153 -2.87 -19.36 2.63
N ASP A 154 -4.08 -19.92 2.72
CA ASP A 154 -4.55 -20.98 1.83
C ASP A 154 -5.48 -20.36 0.79
N LEU A 155 -4.93 -20.09 -0.41
CA LEU A 155 -5.67 -19.48 -1.51
C LEU A 155 -6.91 -20.29 -1.93
N SER A 156 -6.95 -21.60 -1.62
CA SER A 156 -8.11 -22.44 -1.92
C SER A 156 -9.29 -22.23 -0.99
N LYS A 157 -9.10 -21.54 0.14
CA LYS A 157 -10.13 -21.24 1.16
C LYS A 157 -10.60 -19.79 1.12
N LEU A 158 -10.30 -19.11 0.02
CA LEU A 158 -10.72 -17.75 -0.21
C LEU A 158 -12.18 -17.68 -0.63
N HIS A 159 -12.97 -16.86 0.07
CA HIS A 159 -14.27 -16.45 -0.43
C HIS A 159 -14.09 -15.44 -1.57
N ARG A 160 -15.18 -15.19 -2.30
CA ARG A 160 -15.17 -14.13 -3.30
C ARG A 160 -14.94 -12.79 -2.58
N PRO A 161 -14.23 -11.85 -3.22
CA PRO A 161 -14.30 -10.47 -2.81
C PRO A 161 -15.75 -10.01 -2.76
N SER A 162 -16.09 -9.23 -1.75
CA SER A 162 -17.31 -8.41 -1.76
C SER A 162 -17.22 -7.40 -2.91
N ALA A 163 -18.32 -6.72 -3.23
CA ALA A 163 -18.35 -5.73 -4.31
C ALA A 163 -19.09 -4.46 -3.89
N GLY A 164 -18.71 -3.33 -4.46
CA GLY A 164 -19.36 -2.03 -4.26
C GLY A 164 -19.60 -1.35 -5.60
N PHE A 165 -20.79 -0.77 -5.80
CA PHE A 165 -21.15 -0.09 -7.03
C PHE A 165 -21.80 1.26 -6.73
N PHE A 166 -21.39 2.31 -7.42
CA PHE A 166 -22.08 3.60 -7.32
C PHE A 166 -23.39 3.57 -8.10
N THR A 167 -24.45 4.17 -7.54
CA THR A 167 -25.71 4.38 -8.27
C THR A 167 -25.76 5.79 -8.83
N SER A 168 -25.42 5.96 -10.11
CA SER A 168 -25.49 7.26 -10.78
C SER A 168 -26.90 7.65 -11.20
N ASP A 169 -27.78 6.67 -11.47
CA ASP A 169 -29.15 6.91 -11.92
C ASP A 169 -29.93 7.74 -10.88
N GLY A 170 -29.76 7.40 -9.59
CA GLY A 170 -30.36 8.14 -8.49
C GLY A 170 -29.85 9.59 -8.34
N LEU A 171 -28.64 9.90 -8.81
CA LEU A 171 -28.13 11.28 -8.82
C LEU A 171 -28.76 12.09 -9.97
N HIS A 172 -28.85 11.49 -11.16
CA HIS A 172 -29.45 12.11 -12.33
C HIS A 172 -30.95 12.34 -12.15
N ASP A 173 -31.69 11.34 -11.66
CA ASP A 173 -33.14 11.43 -11.44
C ASP A 173 -33.53 12.50 -10.40
N LYS A 174 -32.62 12.79 -9.45
CA LYS A 174 -32.78 13.86 -8.46
C LYS A 174 -32.32 15.24 -8.97
N GLY A 175 -31.85 15.34 -10.21
CA GLY A 175 -31.34 16.57 -10.81
C GLY A 175 -30.06 17.08 -10.15
N LEU A 176 -29.26 16.19 -9.56
CA LEU A 176 -28.00 16.56 -8.89
C LEU A 176 -26.81 16.53 -9.84
N VAL A 177 -26.90 15.78 -10.93
CA VAL A 177 -25.88 15.69 -11.99
C VAL A 177 -26.58 15.68 -13.35
N ASP A 178 -25.90 16.24 -14.35
CA ASP A 178 -26.32 16.24 -15.75
C ASP A 178 -25.31 15.47 -16.60
N TYR A 179 -25.76 14.83 -17.68
CA TYR A 179 -24.85 14.22 -18.65
C TYR A 179 -24.53 15.19 -19.80
N GLN A 180 -23.27 15.58 -19.93
CA GLN A 180 -22.80 16.50 -20.97
C GLN A 180 -21.53 15.94 -21.63
N ASN A 181 -21.55 15.80 -22.97
CA ASN A 181 -20.40 15.36 -23.77
C ASN A 181 -19.70 14.08 -23.26
N GLY A 182 -20.46 13.10 -22.80
CA GLY A 182 -19.87 11.86 -22.29
C GLY A 182 -19.51 11.87 -20.80
N LYS A 183 -19.78 12.96 -20.09
CA LYS A 183 -19.37 13.17 -18.69
C LYS A 183 -20.55 13.50 -17.80
N LEU A 184 -20.50 13.05 -16.55
CA LEU A 184 -21.38 13.55 -15.50
C LEU A 184 -20.84 14.88 -14.99
N VAL A 185 -21.68 15.90 -15.01
CA VAL A 185 -21.34 17.28 -14.64
C VAL A 185 -22.28 17.75 -13.55
N THR A 186 -21.79 18.56 -12.61
CA THR A 186 -22.65 19.19 -11.59
C THR A 186 -22.20 20.60 -11.26
N THR A 187 -23.13 21.40 -10.77
CA THR A 187 -22.88 22.70 -10.12
C THR A 187 -23.05 22.62 -8.59
N GLN A 188 -23.41 21.45 -8.07
CA GLN A 188 -23.50 21.19 -6.63
C GLN A 188 -22.11 20.93 -6.07
N LYS A 189 -21.75 21.67 -5.01
CA LYS A 189 -20.45 21.48 -4.33
C LYS A 189 -20.40 20.17 -3.54
N SER A 190 -21.54 19.61 -3.17
CA SER A 190 -21.61 18.37 -2.39
C SER A 190 -22.65 17.44 -3.00
N LEU A 191 -22.36 16.14 -3.03
CA LEU A 191 -23.24 15.10 -3.57
C LEU A 191 -23.43 13.94 -2.58
N PRO A 192 -24.67 13.39 -2.48
CA PRO A 192 -24.94 12.16 -1.75
C PRO A 192 -24.63 10.95 -2.66
N LEU A 193 -23.39 10.45 -2.64
CA LEU A 193 -23.03 9.25 -3.38
C LEU A 193 -23.64 8.01 -2.72
N GLU A 194 -24.50 7.32 -3.43
CA GLU A 194 -25.09 6.07 -2.98
C GLU A 194 -24.28 4.90 -3.54
N VAL A 195 -24.00 3.93 -2.66
CA VAL A 195 -23.20 2.74 -2.95
C VAL A 195 -24.02 1.50 -2.60
N GLU A 196 -24.26 0.65 -3.60
CA GLU A 196 -24.75 -0.70 -3.40
C GLU A 196 -23.58 -1.64 -3.09
N ILE A 197 -23.67 -2.37 -2.00
CA ILE A 197 -22.59 -3.20 -1.48
C ILE A 197 -23.10 -4.64 -1.35
N TYR A 198 -22.35 -5.58 -1.92
CA TYR A 198 -22.68 -7.00 -1.99
C TYR A 198 -21.66 -7.84 -1.22
N ASP A 199 -22.14 -8.79 -0.42
CA ASP A 199 -21.30 -9.71 0.33
C ASP A 199 -20.77 -10.86 -0.56
N GLY A 200 -19.45 -11.03 -0.60
CA GLY A 200 -18.77 -12.13 -1.29
C GLY A 200 -18.74 -13.47 -0.54
N GLY A 201 -19.34 -13.53 0.65
CA GLY A 201 -19.53 -14.74 1.46
C GLY A 201 -18.79 -14.76 2.79
N SER A 202 -17.84 -13.83 2.99
CA SER A 202 -17.11 -13.69 4.26
C SER A 202 -17.53 -12.46 5.07
N GLY A 203 -18.64 -11.82 4.73
CA GLY A 203 -19.09 -10.58 5.36
C GLY A 203 -18.34 -9.35 4.85
N ILE A 204 -18.87 -8.17 5.19
CA ILE A 204 -18.29 -6.88 4.85
C ILE A 204 -17.64 -6.29 6.09
N ARG A 205 -16.34 -6.02 5.99
CA ARG A 205 -15.54 -5.46 7.07
C ARG A 205 -15.52 -3.93 7.02
N GLU A 206 -15.22 -3.38 5.85
CA GLU A 206 -15.18 -1.93 5.64
C GLU A 206 -15.48 -1.56 4.18
N VAL A 207 -15.93 -0.33 4.00
CA VAL A 207 -16.17 0.31 2.70
C VAL A 207 -15.27 1.54 2.63
N ASN A 208 -14.36 1.52 1.67
CA ASN A 208 -13.40 2.58 1.43
C ASN A 208 -13.84 3.39 0.20
N ILE A 209 -13.99 4.69 0.36
CA ILE A 209 -14.24 5.61 -0.76
C ILE A 209 -13.04 6.53 -0.90
N TYR A 210 -12.49 6.53 -2.10
CA TYR A 210 -11.40 7.40 -2.50
C TYR A 210 -11.92 8.48 -3.44
N GLN A 211 -11.33 9.68 -3.36
CA GLN A 211 -11.55 10.78 -4.29
C GLN A 211 -10.19 11.21 -4.81
N ASN A 212 -9.96 11.04 -6.12
CA ASN A 212 -8.67 11.29 -6.77
C ASN A 212 -7.54 10.56 -6.01
N ASP A 213 -7.75 9.25 -5.83
CA ASP A 213 -6.90 8.31 -5.07
C ASP A 213 -6.68 8.54 -3.57
N LYS A 214 -7.17 9.64 -3.00
CA LYS A 214 -7.11 9.89 -1.54
C LYS A 214 -8.28 9.25 -0.82
N LEU A 215 -8.03 8.51 0.27
CA LEU A 215 -9.08 7.92 1.10
C LEU A 215 -9.86 9.03 1.84
N ILE A 216 -11.13 9.23 1.47
CA ILE A 216 -11.99 10.23 2.09
C ILE A 216 -12.99 9.64 3.09
N ILE A 217 -13.33 8.37 2.94
CA ILE A 217 -14.24 7.64 3.83
C ILE A 217 -13.67 6.24 4.07
N ASN A 218 -13.52 5.85 5.33
CA ASN A 218 -13.37 4.47 5.78
C ASN A 218 -14.59 4.17 6.68
N ASP A 219 -15.60 3.53 6.12
CA ASP A 219 -16.80 3.14 6.85
C ASP A 219 -16.68 1.70 7.33
N ASN A 220 -16.83 1.47 8.63
CA ASN A 220 -16.84 0.16 9.25
C ASN A 220 -18.10 -0.05 10.13
N GLU A 221 -19.10 0.83 10.00
CA GLU A 221 -20.30 0.85 10.82
C GLU A 221 -21.57 0.44 10.04
N GLY A 222 -22.36 -0.44 10.64
CA GLY A 222 -23.65 -0.86 10.06
C GLY A 222 -23.53 -1.76 8.83
N LEU A 223 -22.41 -2.47 8.65
CA LEU A 223 -22.12 -3.31 7.48
C LEU A 223 -22.51 -4.80 7.65
N LYS A 224 -23.56 -5.07 8.43
CA LYS A 224 -23.98 -6.46 8.71
C LYS A 224 -24.81 -7.03 7.56
N THR A 225 -24.45 -8.23 7.11
CA THR A 225 -25.12 -9.00 6.05
C THR A 225 -25.56 -10.37 6.54
N LYS A 226 -26.48 -10.99 5.81
CA LYS A 226 -26.99 -12.34 6.07
C LYS A 226 -26.13 -13.45 5.45
N GLY A 227 -25.19 -13.09 4.58
CA GLY A 227 -24.28 -14.01 3.89
C GLY A 227 -24.07 -13.67 2.41
N GLU A 228 -23.43 -14.57 1.66
CA GLU A 228 -23.10 -14.40 0.24
C GLU A 228 -24.31 -13.93 -0.59
N GLY A 229 -24.11 -12.87 -1.38
CA GLY A 229 -25.13 -12.29 -2.27
C GLY A 229 -26.11 -11.33 -1.59
N ASP A 230 -26.09 -11.19 -0.26
CA ASP A 230 -26.88 -10.16 0.42
C ASP A 230 -26.39 -8.76 0.04
N LYS A 231 -27.32 -7.80 0.01
CA LYS A 231 -27.09 -6.42 -0.46
C LYS A 231 -27.41 -5.42 0.64
N LEU A 232 -26.55 -4.42 0.79
CA LEU A 232 -26.83 -3.22 1.59
C LEU A 232 -26.57 -1.96 0.76
N ILE A 233 -27.24 -0.87 1.11
CA ILE A 233 -27.11 0.42 0.45
C ILE A 233 -26.67 1.45 1.49
N LYS A 234 -25.63 2.21 1.16
CA LYS A 234 -25.11 3.29 2.01
C LYS A 234 -25.01 4.57 1.19
N THR A 235 -25.28 5.71 1.82
CA THR A 235 -25.17 7.02 1.19
C THR A 235 -24.11 7.85 1.90
N TYR A 236 -23.23 8.46 1.12
CA TYR A 236 -22.10 9.25 1.62
C TYR A 236 -22.16 10.65 1.03
N ASN A 237 -22.25 11.67 1.90
CA ASN A 237 -22.23 13.07 1.48
C ASN A 237 -20.79 13.54 1.31
N ILE A 238 -20.41 13.87 0.07
CA ILE A 238 -19.02 14.16 -0.28
C ILE A 238 -18.94 15.51 -0.98
N ASP A 239 -17.91 16.29 -0.65
CA ASP A 239 -17.61 17.56 -1.31
C ASP A 239 -16.75 17.34 -2.56
N LEU A 240 -17.05 18.10 -3.61
CA LEU A 240 -16.36 18.05 -4.89
C LEU A 240 -15.26 19.11 -4.94
N LEU A 241 -14.15 18.73 -5.57
CA LEU A 241 -13.09 19.63 -6.01
C LEU A 241 -13.50 20.26 -7.33
N ASN A 242 -13.05 21.49 -7.57
CA ASN A 242 -13.29 22.20 -8.83
C ASN A 242 -12.36 21.70 -9.95
N GLU A 243 -12.51 20.42 -10.25
CA GLU A 243 -11.80 19.64 -11.25
C GLU A 243 -12.63 18.38 -11.56
N THR A 244 -12.06 17.43 -12.30
CA THR A 244 -12.65 16.09 -12.42
C THR A 244 -12.44 15.34 -11.12
N ASN A 245 -13.53 14.89 -10.51
CA ASN A 245 -13.52 14.06 -9.31
C ASN A 245 -13.71 12.61 -9.73
N GLU A 246 -12.67 11.80 -9.56
CA GLU A 246 -12.71 10.36 -9.70
C GLU A 246 -12.98 9.73 -8.33
N PHE A 247 -14.21 9.25 -8.15
CA PHE A 247 -14.60 8.48 -6.97
C PHE A 247 -14.35 7.01 -7.21
N LYS A 248 -13.70 6.35 -6.26
CA LYS A 248 -13.43 4.91 -6.30
C LYS A 248 -13.95 4.26 -5.04
N VAL A 249 -14.80 3.24 -5.18
CA VAL A 249 -15.27 2.45 -4.03
C VAL A 249 -14.60 1.08 -4.02
N VAL A 250 -14.08 0.72 -2.85
CA VAL A 250 -13.45 -0.57 -2.58
C VAL A 250 -14.07 -1.17 -1.31
N VAL A 251 -14.55 -2.40 -1.41
CA VAL A 251 -15.14 -3.12 -0.28
C VAL A 251 -14.14 -4.15 0.21
N VAL A 252 -13.85 -4.13 1.51
CA VAL A 252 -12.95 -5.09 2.14
C VAL A 252 -13.77 -6.06 2.97
N ASN A 253 -13.49 -7.35 2.84
CA ASN A 253 -14.17 -8.40 3.60
C ASN A 253 -13.38 -8.79 4.87
N PHE A 254 -13.94 -9.64 5.73
CA PHE A 254 -13.24 -10.06 6.96
C PHE A 254 -12.02 -10.95 6.72
N GLN A 255 -11.85 -11.46 5.50
CA GLN A 255 -10.60 -12.12 5.07
C GLN A 255 -9.53 -11.13 4.57
N ARG A 256 -9.78 -9.81 4.64
CA ARG A 256 -8.91 -8.72 4.14
C ARG A 256 -8.70 -8.73 2.62
N ILE A 257 -9.66 -9.28 1.89
CA ILE A 257 -9.67 -9.25 0.43
C ILE A 257 -10.41 -8.01 -0.02
N GLU A 258 -9.82 -7.25 -0.93
CA GLU A 258 -10.41 -6.07 -1.53
C GLU A 258 -11.24 -6.43 -2.77
N SER A 259 -12.35 -5.73 -2.97
CA SER A 259 -13.12 -5.76 -4.21
C SER A 259 -12.30 -5.19 -5.37
N ARG A 260 -12.70 -5.51 -6.60
CA ARG A 260 -12.30 -4.64 -7.71
C ARG A 260 -12.89 -3.24 -7.47
N PRO A 261 -12.13 -2.18 -7.78
CA PRO A 261 -12.65 -0.83 -7.63
C PRO A 261 -13.74 -0.54 -8.67
N GLU A 262 -14.87 -0.01 -8.23
CA GLU A 262 -15.81 0.67 -9.13
C GLU A 262 -15.48 2.16 -9.15
N ILE A 263 -15.48 2.76 -10.35
CA ILE A 263 -15.07 4.14 -10.58
C ILE A 263 -16.24 4.97 -11.10
N LEU A 264 -16.49 6.11 -10.46
CA LEU A 264 -17.45 7.13 -10.89
C LEU A 264 -16.73 8.47 -11.08
N LYS A 265 -16.80 9.05 -12.29
CA LYS A 265 -16.19 10.35 -12.58
C LYS A 265 -17.25 11.44 -12.69
N ILE A 266 -17.06 12.52 -11.93
CA ILE A 266 -17.96 13.69 -11.91
C ILE A 266 -17.14 14.98 -12.06
N GLU A 267 -17.50 15.81 -13.03
CA GLU A 267 -16.91 17.13 -13.24
C GLU A 267 -17.72 18.20 -12.49
N TYR A 268 -17.09 18.91 -11.56
CA TYR A 268 -17.72 20.04 -10.88
C TYR A 268 -17.38 21.35 -11.61
N VAL A 269 -18.41 22.00 -12.15
CA VAL A 269 -18.28 23.27 -12.88
C VAL A 269 -18.81 24.40 -12.00
N GLY A 270 -18.09 24.63 -10.90
CA GLY A 270 -18.44 25.62 -9.89
C GLY A 270 -17.66 26.92 -9.97
N LYS A 271 -17.92 27.82 -9.02
CA LYS A 271 -17.13 29.04 -8.87
C LYS A 271 -15.70 28.68 -8.47
N VAL A 272 -14.74 29.01 -9.34
CA VAL A 272 -13.30 28.88 -9.06
C VAL A 272 -12.96 29.78 -7.86
N ILE A 273 -12.56 29.17 -6.74
CA ILE A 273 -12.02 29.91 -5.58
C ILE A 273 -10.50 29.80 -5.65
N ALA A 274 -9.81 30.94 -5.65
CA ALA A 274 -8.36 30.99 -5.81
C ALA A 274 -7.58 30.47 -4.58
N THR A 275 -6.46 29.81 -4.91
CA THR A 275 -5.21 29.56 -4.17
C THR A 275 -5.31 28.69 -2.91
N SER A 276 -4.77 27.47 -3.01
CA SER A 276 -4.69 26.44 -1.96
C SER A 276 -3.98 26.95 -0.69
N THR A 277 -4.36 26.47 0.49
CA THR A 277 -3.60 26.66 1.75
C THR A 277 -2.64 25.49 1.92
N LEU A 278 -1.41 25.76 2.37
CA LEU A 278 -0.52 24.71 2.86
C LEU A 278 -0.70 24.55 4.37
N HIS A 279 -1.02 23.35 4.83
CA HIS A 279 -1.01 22.97 6.24
C HIS A 279 0.15 22.02 6.51
N MET A 280 0.97 22.35 7.50
CA MET A 280 2.18 21.61 7.85
C MET A 280 2.08 21.15 9.29
N LEU A 281 2.24 19.84 9.52
CA LEU A 281 2.53 19.28 10.84
C LEU A 281 3.95 18.72 10.81
N ILE A 282 4.84 19.35 11.55
CA ILE A 282 6.27 19.10 11.51
C ILE A 282 6.71 18.60 12.88
N VAL A 283 7.35 17.43 12.92
CA VAL A 283 7.84 16.80 14.14
C VAL A 283 9.31 16.47 13.98
N GLY A 284 10.15 16.94 14.90
CA GLY A 284 11.60 16.65 14.91
C GLY A 284 12.10 16.43 16.32
N ILE A 285 12.59 15.23 16.63
CA ILE A 285 12.92 14.82 18.01
C ILE A 285 14.38 14.43 18.12
N ASN A 286 15.20 15.33 18.66
CA ASN A 286 16.56 15.03 19.07
C ASN A 286 16.62 14.60 20.54
N LYS A 287 15.86 15.26 21.40
CA LYS A 287 15.89 15.02 22.84
C LYS A 287 14.68 14.20 23.27
N TYR A 288 14.95 12.95 23.61
CA TYR A 288 13.99 12.03 24.22
C TYR A 288 14.12 12.08 25.74
N GLN A 289 13.03 11.79 26.45
CA GLN A 289 13.07 11.67 27.91
C GLN A 289 14.07 10.59 28.37
N ASN A 290 14.20 9.51 27.60
CA ASN A 290 15.32 8.59 27.73
C ASN A 290 16.48 9.06 26.85
N ALA A 291 17.51 9.63 27.47
CA ALA A 291 18.68 10.17 26.78
C ALA A 291 19.44 9.13 25.92
N SER A 292 19.26 7.84 26.16
CA SER A 292 19.83 6.76 25.34
C SER A 292 19.28 6.74 23.91
N TYR A 293 18.15 7.42 23.68
CA TYR A 293 17.48 7.51 22.40
C TYR A 293 17.69 8.86 21.71
N ASN A 294 18.54 9.73 22.25
CA ASN A 294 18.77 11.02 21.64
C ASN A 294 19.37 10.90 20.23
N LEU A 295 18.91 11.78 19.34
CA LEU A 295 19.37 11.92 17.96
C LEU A 295 20.06 13.27 17.78
N ASN A 296 20.81 13.41 16.69
CA ASN A 296 21.61 14.62 16.42
C ASN A 296 20.95 15.57 15.43
N TYR A 297 20.21 15.04 14.44
CA TYR A 297 19.80 15.81 13.27
C TYR A 297 18.28 15.93 13.08
N ALA A 298 17.46 15.13 13.76
CA ALA A 298 16.00 15.15 13.58
C ALA A 298 15.34 16.53 13.79
N GLN A 299 15.72 17.28 14.82
CA GLN A 299 15.23 18.65 15.00
C GLN A 299 15.78 19.63 13.93
N PRO A 300 17.10 19.73 13.70
CA PRO A 300 17.65 20.53 12.60
C PRO A 300 17.02 20.23 11.23
N ASP A 301 16.85 18.96 10.91
CA ASP A 301 16.25 18.47 9.67
C ASP A 301 14.82 19.00 9.49
N ALA A 302 14.00 18.84 10.53
CA ALA A 302 12.63 19.33 10.54
C ALA A 302 12.55 20.88 10.39
N LYS A 303 13.48 21.62 10.99
CA LYS A 303 13.56 23.08 10.87
C LYS A 303 13.95 23.50 9.46
N SER A 304 15.04 22.96 8.92
CA SER A 304 15.53 23.30 7.58
C SER A 304 14.52 22.94 6.50
N PHE A 305 13.84 21.79 6.62
CA PHE A 305 12.73 21.44 5.72
C PHE A 305 11.60 22.48 5.79
N THR A 306 11.19 22.88 6.99
CA THR A 306 10.13 23.87 7.17
C THR A 306 10.49 25.22 6.56
N GLU A 307 11.69 25.71 6.84
CA GLU A 307 12.21 26.97 6.30
C GLU A 307 12.22 26.93 4.76
N LYS A 308 12.77 25.87 4.18
CA LYS A 308 12.87 25.69 2.74
C LYS A 308 11.50 25.65 2.06
N LEU A 309 10.57 24.85 2.59
CA LEU A 309 9.25 24.72 2.00
C LEU A 309 8.43 26.00 2.13
N VAL A 310 8.59 26.73 3.24
CA VAL A 310 7.95 28.05 3.40
C VAL A 310 8.51 29.06 2.41
N GLU A 311 9.84 29.12 2.25
CA GLU A 311 10.50 30.02 1.29
C GLU A 311 10.00 29.80 -0.13
N GLN A 312 9.94 28.55 -0.58
CA GLN A 312 9.55 28.21 -1.95
C GLN A 312 8.03 28.12 -2.17
N GLY A 313 7.25 27.93 -1.11
CA GLY A 313 5.80 27.78 -1.17
C GLY A 313 5.02 29.10 -1.21
N GLN A 314 5.64 30.23 -0.85
CA GLN A 314 4.98 31.54 -0.77
C GLN A 314 4.35 32.00 -2.10
N SER A 315 4.87 31.55 -3.23
CA SER A 315 4.37 31.92 -4.56
C SER A 315 3.16 31.10 -5.04
N ILE A 316 2.89 29.93 -4.43
CA ILE A 316 1.83 29.01 -4.87
C ILE A 316 0.69 28.82 -3.86
N TYR A 317 0.91 29.14 -2.59
CA TYR A 317 -0.10 29.02 -1.54
C TYR A 317 -0.58 30.38 -1.06
N LYS A 318 -1.89 30.51 -0.82
CA LYS A 318 -2.47 31.77 -0.27
C LYS A 318 -2.03 32.05 1.17
N ALA A 319 -1.78 30.98 1.90
CA ALA A 319 -1.47 30.98 3.31
C ALA A 319 -0.76 29.67 3.64
N ILE A 320 0.15 29.75 4.62
CA ILE A 320 0.88 28.61 5.15
C ILE A 320 0.60 28.55 6.65
N ASN A 321 -0.04 27.46 7.08
CA ASN A 321 -0.29 27.16 8.48
C ASN A 321 0.70 26.09 8.93
N LYS A 322 1.48 26.37 9.96
CA LYS A 322 2.49 25.43 10.46
C LYS A 322 2.29 25.14 11.94
N ILE A 323 2.39 23.86 12.28
CA ILE A 323 2.44 23.33 13.64
C ILE A 323 3.77 22.60 13.76
N GLU A 324 4.68 23.16 14.54
CA GLU A 324 6.05 22.66 14.71
C GLU A 324 6.20 22.10 16.13
N LEU A 325 6.53 20.80 16.23
CA LEU A 325 6.68 20.09 17.49
C LEU A 325 8.10 19.52 17.58
N TYR A 326 8.89 20.08 18.49
CA TYR A 326 10.29 19.70 18.68
C TYR A 326 10.55 19.15 20.06
N ASP A 327 11.42 18.13 20.13
CA ASP A 327 11.98 17.60 21.38
C ASP A 327 10.90 17.34 22.45
N GLU A 328 10.97 18.00 23.62
CA GLU A 328 10.01 17.86 24.73
C GLU A 328 8.55 18.21 24.37
N ASN A 329 8.33 18.94 23.27
CA ASN A 329 7.00 19.27 22.77
C ASN A 329 6.41 18.20 21.85
N ALA A 330 7.21 17.26 21.36
CA ALA A 330 6.75 16.19 20.48
C ALA A 330 6.21 15.01 21.30
N THR A 331 5.12 15.22 22.03
CA THR A 331 4.36 14.15 22.73
C THR A 331 3.18 13.68 21.88
N LYS A 332 2.69 12.45 22.09
CA LYS A 332 1.52 11.92 21.37
C LYS A 332 0.33 12.88 21.43
N ALA A 333 0.03 13.41 22.61
CA ALA A 333 -1.10 14.32 22.81
C ALA A 333 -1.00 15.56 21.93
N LYS A 334 0.17 16.20 21.86
CA LYS A 334 0.39 17.40 21.02
C LYS A 334 0.36 17.08 19.53
N ILE A 335 0.91 15.95 19.11
CA ILE A 335 0.85 15.49 17.71
C ILE A 335 -0.61 15.28 17.29
N VAL A 336 -1.38 14.56 18.11
CA VAL A 336 -2.81 14.30 17.90
C VAL A 336 -3.61 15.61 17.85
N ASP A 337 -3.34 16.55 18.75
CA ASP A 337 -4.00 17.85 18.74
C ASP A 337 -3.65 18.67 17.49
N GLY A 338 -2.42 18.55 16.99
CA GLY A 338 -2.00 19.12 15.71
C GLY A 338 -2.81 18.58 14.53
N PHE A 339 -2.95 17.25 14.44
CA PHE A 339 -3.81 16.62 13.43
C PHE A 339 -5.27 17.10 13.52
N LYS A 340 -5.85 17.15 14.72
CA LYS A 340 -7.23 17.63 14.93
C LYS A 340 -7.38 19.10 14.52
N GLN A 341 -6.42 19.95 14.86
CA GLN A 341 -6.46 21.37 14.50
C GLN A 341 -6.43 21.55 12.99
N ILE A 342 -5.58 20.80 12.28
CA ILE A 342 -5.51 20.87 10.81
C ILE A 342 -6.79 20.30 10.18
N ALA A 343 -7.26 19.13 10.64
CA ALA A 343 -8.50 18.51 10.14
C ALA A 343 -9.72 19.44 10.26
N SER A 344 -9.77 20.29 11.30
CA SER A 344 -10.85 21.27 11.50
C SER A 344 -10.84 22.45 10.51
N LYS A 345 -9.71 22.71 9.85
CA LYS A 345 -9.51 23.87 8.96
C LYS A 345 -9.34 23.48 7.49
N ALA A 346 -8.66 22.36 7.26
CA ALA A 346 -8.27 21.90 5.93
C ALA A 346 -9.49 21.75 5.00
N GLN A 347 -9.36 22.30 3.81
CA GLN A 347 -10.33 22.15 2.73
C GLN A 347 -9.84 21.12 1.71
N PRO A 348 -10.74 20.52 0.91
CA PRO A 348 -10.34 19.52 -0.10
C PRO A 348 -9.20 19.98 -1.03
N GLN A 349 -9.21 21.23 -1.47
CA GLN A 349 -8.20 21.81 -2.37
C GLN A 349 -6.87 22.21 -1.70
N ASP A 350 -6.79 22.17 -0.37
CA ASP A 350 -5.58 22.51 0.39
C ASP A 350 -4.52 21.40 0.24
N VAL A 351 -3.26 21.73 0.54
CA VAL A 351 -2.15 20.77 0.63
C VAL A 351 -1.85 20.49 2.10
N PHE A 352 -1.67 19.23 2.45
CA PHE A 352 -1.20 18.81 3.77
C PHE A 352 0.16 18.12 3.69
N VAL A 353 1.09 18.56 4.54
CA VAL A 353 2.42 17.97 4.70
C VAL A 353 2.56 17.50 6.14
N PHE A 354 2.84 16.21 6.31
CA PHE A 354 3.31 15.66 7.58
C PHE A 354 4.79 15.30 7.44
N PHE A 355 5.66 16.01 8.17
CA PHE A 355 7.07 15.69 8.25
C PHE A 355 7.38 15.14 9.64
N TYR A 356 7.99 13.96 9.70
CA TYR A 356 8.41 13.35 10.94
C TYR A 356 9.87 12.91 10.86
N ALA A 357 10.69 13.44 11.76
CA ALA A 357 12.05 12.96 12.01
C ALA A 357 12.20 12.52 13.47
N GLY A 358 12.59 11.26 13.69
CA GLY A 358 12.62 10.65 15.01
C GLY A 358 12.68 9.12 14.96
N HIS A 359 12.42 8.47 16.10
CA HIS A 359 12.36 7.01 16.20
C HIS A 359 11.03 6.45 15.70
N GLY A 360 11.11 5.33 14.98
CA GLY A 360 9.99 4.42 14.73
C GLY A 360 10.24 3.08 15.42
N SER A 361 9.21 2.42 15.95
CA SER A 361 9.32 1.10 16.57
C SER A 361 8.17 0.19 16.18
N LEU A 362 8.49 -1.06 15.84
CA LEU A 362 7.51 -2.12 15.59
C LEU A 362 7.25 -2.88 16.89
N ASP A 363 5.99 -3.04 17.26
CA ASP A 363 5.62 -3.95 18.34
C ASP A 363 5.52 -5.39 17.82
N GLU A 364 6.57 -6.19 18.07
CA GLU A 364 6.59 -7.62 17.74
C GLU A 364 5.94 -8.49 18.83
N GLU A 365 5.67 -7.94 20.03
CA GLU A 365 5.09 -8.69 21.15
C GLU A 365 3.58 -8.81 21.02
N THR A 366 2.94 -7.77 20.47
CA THR A 366 1.51 -7.75 20.23
C THR A 366 1.18 -7.80 18.74
N LYS A 367 0.03 -8.39 18.45
CA LYS A 367 -0.60 -8.32 17.14
C LYS A 367 -1.80 -7.40 17.25
N ASP A 368 -1.99 -6.56 16.25
CA ASP A 368 -3.19 -5.75 16.13
C ASP A 368 -4.43 -6.62 15.83
N LYS A 369 -5.58 -5.98 15.67
CA LYS A 369 -6.85 -6.64 15.32
C LYS A 369 -6.78 -7.46 14.01
N ASP A 370 -5.77 -7.22 13.19
CA ASP A 370 -5.57 -7.79 11.87
C ASP A 370 -4.48 -8.86 11.83
N GLY A 371 -3.90 -9.19 12.99
CA GLY A 371 -2.84 -10.17 13.13
C GLY A 371 -1.46 -9.67 12.71
N GLU A 372 -1.31 -8.36 12.48
CA GLU A 372 -0.07 -7.71 12.07
C GLU A 372 0.61 -7.03 13.25
N SER A 373 1.92 -6.84 13.18
CA SER A 373 2.66 -6.12 14.20
C SER A 373 2.51 -4.61 13.96
N PRO A 374 1.93 -3.83 14.88
CA PRO A 374 1.70 -2.41 14.64
C PRO A 374 3.02 -1.63 14.65
N PHE A 375 3.15 -0.72 13.70
CA PHE A 375 4.25 0.23 13.68
C PHE A 375 3.86 1.51 14.44
N TYR A 376 4.78 2.02 15.27
CA TYR A 376 4.61 3.25 16.03
C TYR A 376 5.65 4.29 15.67
N PHE A 377 5.19 5.50 15.37
CA PHE A 377 6.00 6.72 15.50
C PHE A 377 6.19 6.98 16.99
N VAL A 378 7.43 7.26 17.42
CA VAL A 378 7.80 7.31 18.83
C VAL A 378 7.97 8.77 19.30
N PRO A 379 7.05 9.29 20.12
CA PRO A 379 7.17 10.62 20.71
C PRO A 379 8.22 10.65 21.84
N THR A 380 8.60 11.86 22.26
CA THR A 380 9.68 12.10 23.25
C THR A 380 9.46 11.40 24.59
N ASP A 381 8.20 11.17 24.98
CA ASP A 381 7.80 10.62 26.28
C ASP A 381 7.70 9.09 26.35
N VAL A 382 8.08 8.40 25.26
CA VAL A 382 8.36 6.96 25.26
C VAL A 382 9.76 6.73 25.81
N THR A 383 9.85 6.06 26.96
CA THR A 383 11.10 5.77 27.67
C THR A 383 11.66 4.40 27.37
N LYS A 384 10.86 3.51 26.75
CA LYS A 384 11.30 2.19 26.27
C LYS A 384 10.78 1.92 24.87
N LEU A 385 11.71 1.75 23.92
CA LEU A 385 11.39 1.42 22.53
C LEU A 385 11.03 -0.06 22.33
N TYR A 386 11.41 -0.92 23.28
CA TYR A 386 11.29 -2.39 23.22
C TYR A 386 10.90 -2.96 24.58
N GLY A 387 10.23 -4.12 24.56
CA GLY A 387 9.91 -4.87 25.78
C GLY A 387 8.85 -4.19 26.66
N ASP A 388 8.08 -3.25 26.10
CA ASP A 388 7.02 -2.51 26.79
C ASP A 388 5.92 -2.11 25.81
N ALA A 389 5.29 -3.12 25.20
CA ALA A 389 4.19 -2.96 24.25
C ALA A 389 3.05 -2.05 24.79
N GLN A 390 2.76 -2.13 26.09
CA GLN A 390 1.72 -1.29 26.71
C GLN A 390 2.08 0.20 26.66
N GLN A 391 3.35 0.56 26.90
CA GLN A 391 3.79 1.94 26.78
C GLN A 391 3.72 2.42 25.32
N LEU A 392 4.17 1.61 24.35
CA LEU A 392 4.08 1.94 22.93
C LEU A 392 2.62 2.13 22.48
N ALA A 393 1.71 1.25 22.86
CA ALA A 393 0.29 1.40 22.54
C ALA A 393 -0.33 2.69 23.14
N THR A 394 0.12 3.08 24.34
CA THR A 394 -0.42 4.26 25.04
C THR A 394 0.17 5.57 24.52
N LYS A 395 1.50 5.60 24.30
CA LYS A 395 2.27 6.82 24.03
C LYS A 395 2.84 6.91 22.62
N GLY A 396 2.93 5.81 21.88
CA GLY A 396 3.26 5.81 20.46
C GLY A 396 2.06 6.23 19.61
N LEU A 397 2.30 6.82 18.46
CA LEU A 397 1.27 7.04 17.43
C LEU A 397 1.35 5.86 16.45
N SER A 398 0.32 5.01 16.40
CA SER A 398 0.34 3.88 15.47
C SER A 398 0.12 4.30 14.02
N ASP A 399 0.56 3.47 13.08
CA ASP A 399 0.20 3.52 11.66
C ASP A 399 -1.31 3.61 11.41
N SER A 400 -2.11 2.82 12.14
CA SER A 400 -3.57 2.83 12.10
C SER A 400 -4.16 4.14 12.60
N GLU A 401 -3.66 4.70 13.71
CA GLU A 401 -4.06 6.03 14.18
C GLU A 401 -3.69 7.10 13.14
N LEU A 402 -2.50 7.00 12.53
CA LEU A 402 -2.07 7.93 11.48
C LEU A 402 -2.99 7.84 10.25
N LYS A 403 -3.35 6.63 9.79
CA LYS A 403 -4.34 6.43 8.70
C LYS A 403 -5.65 7.15 9.00
N ASP A 404 -6.16 7.02 10.23
CA ASP A 404 -7.40 7.66 10.65
C ASP A 404 -7.29 9.20 10.60
N TYR A 405 -6.16 9.77 11.04
CA TYR A 405 -5.94 11.21 10.98
C TYR A 405 -5.79 11.73 9.55
N LEU A 406 -5.05 11.02 8.69
CA LEU A 406 -4.88 11.36 7.26
C LEU A 406 -6.23 11.29 6.53
N THR A 407 -7.06 10.30 6.85
CA THR A 407 -8.42 10.17 6.30
C THR A 407 -9.30 11.36 6.69
N LYS A 408 -9.25 11.78 7.97
CA LYS A 408 -10.02 12.92 8.51
C LYS A 408 -9.56 14.28 7.97
N ILE A 409 -8.30 14.42 7.58
CA ILE A 409 -7.83 15.61 6.87
C ILE A 409 -8.46 15.62 5.48
N ARG A 410 -9.21 16.69 5.18
CA ARG A 410 -10.03 16.78 3.97
C ARG A 410 -9.22 17.01 2.71
N SER A 411 -8.01 17.59 2.83
CA SER A 411 -7.08 17.82 1.73
C SER A 411 -6.88 16.54 0.93
N THR A 412 -7.07 16.60 -0.39
CA THR A 412 -6.81 15.46 -1.30
C THR A 412 -5.36 15.40 -1.75
N LYS A 413 -4.58 16.47 -1.50
CA LYS A 413 -3.14 16.55 -1.73
C LYS A 413 -2.43 16.39 -0.39
N GLN A 414 -1.94 15.19 -0.10
CA GLN A 414 -1.24 14.88 1.14
C GLN A 414 0.09 14.21 0.83
N ILE A 415 1.14 14.65 1.53
CA ILE A 415 2.44 13.98 1.53
C ILE A 415 2.90 13.74 2.97
N VAL A 416 3.38 12.52 3.21
CA VAL A 416 4.05 12.11 4.45
C VAL A 416 5.52 11.90 4.14
N LEU A 417 6.38 12.65 4.82
CA LEU A 417 7.83 12.57 4.74
C LEU A 417 8.35 12.05 6.07
N MET A 418 9.07 10.94 6.03
CA MET A 418 9.50 10.25 7.23
C MET A 418 11.02 10.02 7.19
N ASP A 419 11.74 10.87 7.92
CA ASP A 419 13.16 10.69 8.23
C ASP A 419 13.30 9.97 9.59
N ALA A 420 12.71 8.79 9.66
CA ALA A 420 12.68 7.99 10.87
C ALA A 420 13.22 6.59 10.61
N CYS A 421 14.54 6.50 10.54
CA CYS A 421 15.23 5.23 10.70
C CYS A 421 15.66 5.05 12.16
N HIS A 422 15.42 3.84 12.70
CA HIS A 422 16.17 3.21 13.79
C HIS A 422 15.87 3.48 15.27
N SER A 423 14.83 2.83 15.81
CA SER A 423 14.96 2.25 17.16
C SER A 423 15.62 0.85 17.17
N GLY A 424 15.52 0.06 16.08
CA GLY A 424 15.86 -1.38 16.08
C GLY A 424 17.34 -1.76 16.13
N ALA A 425 18.24 -0.79 15.91
CA ALA A 425 19.69 -1.05 15.89
C ALA A 425 20.38 -0.90 17.25
N ALA A 426 19.68 -0.44 18.30
CA ALA A 426 20.29 -0.20 19.60
C ALA A 426 20.81 -1.49 20.27
N LEU A 427 20.39 -2.68 19.81
CA LEU A 427 20.91 -3.97 20.28
C LEU A 427 21.65 -4.71 19.17
N LYS A 428 22.93 -5.01 19.44
CA LYS A 428 23.80 -5.89 18.63
C LYS A 428 23.17 -7.31 18.56
N GLY A 429 22.20 -7.53 17.67
CA GLY A 429 21.57 -8.84 17.47
C GLY A 429 20.30 -8.85 16.63
N MET A 430 19.50 -7.77 16.62
CA MET A 430 18.18 -7.71 15.94
C MET A 430 18.23 -7.05 14.54
N LYS A 431 19.40 -7.08 13.90
CA LYS A 431 19.81 -6.18 12.81
C LYS A 431 18.96 -6.21 11.52
N THR A 432 18.15 -7.25 11.28
CA THR A 432 17.45 -7.44 9.99
C THR A 432 15.94 -7.61 10.11
N ARG A 433 15.38 -7.69 11.34
CA ARG A 433 13.93 -7.90 11.51
C ARG A 433 13.12 -6.59 11.53
N ALA A 434 13.60 -5.55 12.21
CA ALA A 434 12.85 -4.30 12.36
C ALA A 434 12.70 -3.50 11.05
N ALA A 435 13.81 -3.14 10.39
CA ALA A 435 13.83 -2.21 9.25
C ALA A 435 12.96 -2.60 8.03
N ALA A 436 12.71 -3.90 7.82
CA ALA A 436 11.95 -4.40 6.66
C ALA A 436 10.47 -4.69 6.98
N ASN A 437 10.11 -4.81 8.26
CA ASN A 437 8.70 -4.82 8.66
C ASN A 437 8.12 -3.38 8.64
N ASP A 438 8.98 -2.39 8.93
CA ASP A 438 8.66 -0.97 8.79
C ASP A 438 8.25 -0.64 7.35
N GLU A 439 9.00 -1.11 6.34
CA GLU A 439 8.67 -0.90 4.92
C GLU A 439 7.28 -1.44 4.55
N LYS A 440 6.96 -2.69 4.93
CA LYS A 440 5.63 -3.28 4.67
C LYS A 440 4.53 -2.42 5.29
N ALA A 441 4.67 -2.05 6.56
CA ALA A 441 3.68 -1.24 7.26
C ALA A 441 3.50 0.13 6.61
N MET A 442 4.59 0.78 6.19
CA MET A 442 4.54 2.08 5.52
C MET A 442 3.89 1.99 4.14
N VAL A 443 4.23 0.98 3.33
CA VAL A 443 3.60 0.74 2.03
C VAL A 443 2.09 0.47 2.18
N GLN A 444 1.70 -0.33 3.16
CA GLN A 444 0.29 -0.60 3.45
C GLN A 444 -0.44 0.65 3.95
N LEU A 445 0.19 1.46 4.79
CA LEU A 445 -0.34 2.73 5.24
C LEU A 445 -0.55 3.70 4.07
N ALA A 446 0.46 3.90 3.22
CA ALA A 446 0.38 4.77 2.05
C ALA A 446 -0.71 4.31 1.08
N ARG A 447 -0.76 3.01 0.77
CA ARG A 447 -1.79 2.39 -0.08
C ARG A 447 -3.19 2.60 0.49
N SER A 448 -3.38 2.30 1.77
CA SER A 448 -4.71 2.29 2.39
C SER A 448 -5.22 3.68 2.76
N SER A 449 -4.34 4.67 2.94
CA SER A 449 -4.72 6.08 3.15
C SER A 449 -4.82 6.89 1.85
N GLY A 450 -4.23 6.40 0.76
CA GLY A 450 -4.25 7.12 -0.51
C GLY A 450 -3.41 8.40 -0.47
N VAL A 451 -2.26 8.35 0.22
CA VAL A 451 -1.34 9.49 0.33
C VAL A 451 0.02 9.15 -0.27
N VAL A 452 0.73 10.20 -0.69
CA VAL A 452 2.13 10.06 -1.08
C VAL A 452 2.96 9.91 0.18
N MET A 453 3.75 8.84 0.26
CA MET A 453 4.64 8.59 1.38
C MET A 453 6.06 8.35 0.88
N ILE A 454 7.01 9.10 1.42
CA ILE A 454 8.43 8.90 1.17
C ILE A 454 9.10 8.74 2.53
N ALA A 455 9.62 7.55 2.78
CA ALA A 455 10.30 7.21 4.02
C ALA A 455 11.76 6.83 3.75
N SER A 456 12.65 7.23 4.65
CA SER A 456 14.00 6.68 4.71
C SER A 456 13.94 5.22 5.15
N SER A 457 14.59 4.31 4.42
CA SER A 457 14.75 2.90 4.80
C SER A 457 16.23 2.55 4.75
N GLY A 458 16.81 2.17 5.89
CA GLY A 458 18.18 1.66 5.88
C GLY A 458 18.72 1.26 7.24
N SER A 459 19.66 0.30 7.21
CA SER A 459 20.33 -0.25 8.37
C SER A 459 21.59 0.56 8.72
N LYS A 460 21.56 1.22 9.88
CA LYS A 460 22.58 2.08 10.49
C LYS A 460 22.79 3.44 9.81
N GLN A 461 22.61 4.48 10.62
CA GLN A 461 23.26 5.77 10.42
C GLN A 461 24.35 5.88 11.48
N PHE A 462 25.63 5.85 11.11
CA PHE A 462 26.66 6.29 12.05
C PHE A 462 26.69 7.82 12.02
N ALA A 463 26.43 8.45 13.18
CA ALA A 463 26.47 9.90 13.32
C ALA A 463 27.77 10.54 12.80
N THR A 464 28.89 9.81 12.88
CA THR A 464 30.20 10.25 12.41
C THR A 464 30.35 10.33 10.89
N GLU A 465 29.54 9.60 10.11
CA GLU A 465 29.66 9.54 8.64
C GLU A 465 29.00 10.76 7.96
N PHE A 466 28.03 11.40 8.61
CA PHE A 466 27.23 12.50 8.05
C PHE A 466 27.41 13.85 8.76
N ASP A 467 28.35 13.97 9.69
CA ASP A 467 28.70 15.25 10.34
C ASP A 467 29.09 16.36 9.34
N ILE A 468 29.49 15.99 8.13
CA ILE A 468 29.77 16.91 7.00
C ILE A 468 28.47 17.51 6.44
N LEU A 469 27.40 16.71 6.34
CA LEU A 469 26.13 17.13 5.77
C LEU A 469 25.33 18.03 6.73
N LYS A 470 25.59 17.94 8.03
CA LYS A 470 24.82 18.61 9.10
C LYS A 470 23.33 18.26 9.12
N HIS A 471 22.97 17.19 8.42
CA HIS A 471 21.62 16.68 8.21
C HIS A 471 21.66 15.15 8.09
N GLY A 472 20.52 14.49 8.34
CA GLY A 472 20.30 13.13 7.84
C GLY A 472 20.40 13.08 6.31
N VAL A 473 20.84 11.94 5.74
CA VAL A 473 20.99 11.79 4.28
C VAL A 473 19.68 12.04 3.55
N PHE A 474 18.58 11.53 4.11
CA PHE A 474 17.25 11.72 3.57
C PHE A 474 16.90 13.20 3.51
N THR A 475 16.97 13.91 4.65
CA THR A 475 16.67 15.35 4.66
C THR A 475 17.64 16.15 3.79
N TYR A 476 18.92 15.80 3.74
CA TYR A 476 19.87 16.48 2.86
C TYR A 476 19.46 16.37 1.38
N ALA A 477 19.16 15.17 0.89
CA ALA A 477 18.70 14.98 -0.48
C ALA A 477 17.32 15.62 -0.73
N LEU A 478 16.44 15.64 0.26
CA LEU A 478 15.15 16.34 0.19
C LEU A 478 15.34 17.86 0.01
N LEU A 479 16.27 18.47 0.75
CA LEU A 479 16.61 19.88 0.60
C LEU A 479 17.22 20.17 -0.78
N GLU A 480 18.11 19.30 -1.27
CA GLU A 480 18.65 19.38 -2.63
C GLU A 480 17.54 19.30 -3.71
N ALA A 481 16.57 18.40 -3.51
CA ALA A 481 15.45 18.22 -4.42
C ALA A 481 14.58 19.49 -4.49
N LEU A 482 14.24 20.05 -3.33
CA LEU A 482 13.49 21.30 -3.22
C LEU A 482 14.27 22.47 -3.84
N ASP A 483 15.60 22.49 -3.76
CA ASP A 483 16.46 23.46 -4.48
C ASP A 483 16.38 23.38 -6.02
N GLY A 484 15.56 22.48 -6.55
CA GLY A 484 15.29 22.37 -7.97
C GLY A 484 16.06 21.27 -8.68
N LYS A 485 16.88 20.50 -7.94
CA LYS A 485 17.62 19.37 -8.55
C LYS A 485 16.71 18.21 -8.96
N ALA A 486 15.49 18.13 -8.42
CA ALA A 486 14.50 17.13 -8.81
C ALA A 486 13.65 17.54 -10.03
N GLY A 487 13.67 18.82 -10.42
CA GLY A 487 12.73 19.35 -11.41
C GLY A 487 13.10 19.00 -12.85
N ASN A 488 12.09 18.86 -13.70
CA ASN A 488 12.25 18.59 -15.13
C ASN A 488 12.51 19.84 -16.00
N GLY A 489 12.64 21.03 -15.39
CA GLY A 489 12.86 22.30 -16.09
C GLY A 489 11.62 23.18 -16.27
N ASP A 490 10.46 22.80 -15.73
CA ASP A 490 9.22 23.61 -15.70
C ASP A 490 9.13 24.59 -14.51
N ASN A 491 10.21 24.71 -13.73
CA ASN A 491 10.36 25.51 -12.51
C ASN A 491 9.44 25.08 -11.35
N LYS A 492 8.87 23.88 -11.39
CA LYS A 492 8.14 23.29 -10.27
C LYS A 492 8.86 22.05 -9.78
N ILE A 493 8.56 21.66 -8.56
CA ILE A 493 8.90 20.34 -8.04
C ILE A 493 7.61 19.66 -7.63
N THR A 494 7.28 18.57 -8.32
CA THR A 494 6.13 17.74 -7.97
C THR A 494 6.51 16.66 -6.97
N VAL A 495 5.51 16.05 -6.32
CA VAL A 495 5.75 14.94 -5.39
C VAL A 495 6.28 13.69 -6.10
N ASN A 496 5.91 13.47 -7.36
CA ASN A 496 6.50 12.42 -8.19
C ASN A 496 7.99 12.68 -8.46
N GLU A 497 8.34 13.88 -8.90
CA GLU A 497 9.72 14.30 -9.14
C GLU A 497 10.57 14.18 -7.87
N LEU A 498 10.01 14.63 -6.75
CA LEU A 498 10.63 14.49 -5.44
C LEU A 498 10.93 13.03 -5.12
N LYS A 499 9.95 12.12 -5.28
CA LYS A 499 10.16 10.68 -5.05
C LYS A 499 11.27 10.11 -5.93
N PHE A 500 11.21 10.32 -7.24
CA PHE A 500 12.18 9.73 -8.16
C PHE A 500 13.60 10.22 -7.85
N TYR A 501 13.75 11.52 -7.59
CA TYR A 501 15.04 12.08 -7.17
C TYR A 501 15.51 11.48 -5.85
N MET A 502 14.62 11.31 -4.86
CA MET A 502 14.97 10.73 -3.56
C MET A 502 15.46 9.28 -3.70
N GLU A 503 14.77 8.46 -4.51
CA GLU A 503 15.10 7.05 -4.77
C GLU A 503 16.47 6.85 -5.41
N GLU A 504 16.92 7.81 -6.23
CA GLU A 504 18.26 7.78 -6.83
C GLU A 504 19.31 8.41 -5.89
N ARG A 505 19.00 9.58 -5.33
CA ARG A 505 19.98 10.43 -4.65
C ARG A 505 20.40 9.92 -3.28
N VAL A 506 19.48 9.32 -2.52
CA VAL A 506 19.80 8.81 -1.16
C VAL A 506 20.80 7.65 -1.20
N PRO A 507 20.65 6.63 -2.07
CA PRO A 507 21.67 5.60 -2.25
C PRO A 507 23.03 6.17 -2.68
N GLU A 508 23.04 7.14 -3.60
CA GLU A 508 24.26 7.79 -4.06
C GLU A 508 25.02 8.48 -2.92
N LEU A 509 24.33 9.33 -2.15
CA LEU A 509 24.93 10.05 -1.03
C LEU A 509 25.44 9.07 0.02
N THR A 510 24.66 8.04 0.33
CA THR A 510 25.08 7.05 1.32
C THR A 510 26.37 6.34 0.90
N LYS A 511 26.49 5.98 -0.38
CA LYS A 511 27.72 5.41 -0.95
C LYS A 511 28.87 6.40 -0.96
N GLN A 512 28.62 7.67 -1.28
CA GLN A 512 29.63 8.73 -1.33
C GLN A 512 30.26 9.00 0.05
N TYR A 513 29.45 9.00 1.11
CA TYR A 513 29.90 9.28 2.48
C TYR A 513 30.23 8.01 3.29
N GLY A 514 30.27 6.85 2.64
CA GLY A 514 30.82 5.61 3.21
C GLY A 514 29.89 4.83 4.14
N GLY A 515 28.58 5.13 4.16
CA GLY A 515 27.59 4.40 4.95
C GLY A 515 27.06 3.13 4.26
N GLU A 516 26.32 2.31 5.02
CA GLU A 516 25.49 1.23 4.43
C GLU A 516 24.37 1.85 3.59
N ALA A 517 24.25 1.45 2.32
CA ALA A 517 23.29 2.06 1.38
C ALA A 517 21.87 2.13 1.96
N GLN A 518 21.33 3.35 2.03
CA GLN A 518 19.92 3.61 2.34
C GLN A 518 19.14 3.63 1.03
N TYR A 519 18.02 2.94 0.99
CA TYR A 519 17.11 2.92 -0.15
C TYR A 519 15.78 3.44 0.36
N PRO A 520 15.40 4.70 0.08
CA PRO A 520 14.14 5.22 0.56
C PRO A 520 13.00 4.45 -0.10
N THR A 521 11.98 4.13 0.69
CA THR A 521 10.75 3.56 0.17
C THR A 521 9.83 4.71 -0.20
N GLY A 522 9.71 4.97 -1.50
CA GLY A 522 8.70 5.84 -2.06
C GLY A 522 7.46 5.02 -2.46
N PHE A 523 6.34 5.25 -1.80
CA PHE A 523 5.07 4.67 -2.23
C PHE A 523 4.06 5.76 -2.55
N MET A 524 3.48 5.70 -3.74
CA MET A 524 2.54 6.70 -4.20
C MET A 524 1.18 6.07 -4.43
N ARG A 525 0.23 6.49 -3.59
CA ARG A 525 -1.18 6.56 -3.97
C ARG A 525 -1.66 7.97 -3.70
N GLY A 526 -2.42 8.54 -4.62
CA GLY A 526 -2.86 9.93 -4.53
C GLY A 526 -2.41 10.76 -5.72
N ASN A 527 -2.77 12.04 -5.71
CA ASN A 527 -2.48 12.95 -6.81
C ASN A 527 -1.01 13.35 -6.83
N ASP A 528 -0.47 13.54 -8.04
CA ASP A 528 0.72 14.35 -8.21
C ASP A 528 0.35 15.83 -8.09
N PHE A 529 1.18 16.61 -7.39
CA PHE A 529 0.98 18.04 -7.22
C PHE A 529 2.31 18.75 -6.96
N PRO A 530 2.44 20.02 -7.37
CA PRO A 530 3.61 20.81 -7.03
C PRO A 530 3.66 21.06 -5.52
N ILE A 531 4.79 20.71 -4.92
CA ILE A 531 5.09 21.00 -3.50
C ILE A 531 5.88 22.30 -3.36
N SER A 532 6.68 22.67 -4.38
CA SER A 532 7.42 23.93 -4.39
C SER A 532 7.61 24.48 -5.82
N VAL A 533 8.02 25.74 -5.91
CA VAL A 533 8.42 26.42 -7.15
C VAL A 533 9.85 26.91 -7.02
N VAL A 534 10.66 26.64 -8.04
CA VAL A 534 12.05 27.07 -8.12
C VAL A 534 12.08 28.41 -8.84
N ASN A 535 12.18 29.50 -8.07
CA ASN A 535 12.40 30.81 -8.66
C ASN A 535 13.85 30.89 -9.16
N LYS A 536 14.08 30.92 -10.46
CA LYS A 536 15.38 31.30 -11.00
C LYS A 536 15.53 32.82 -10.86
N GLU A 537 16.50 33.25 -10.05
CA GLU A 537 16.97 34.64 -10.06
C GLU A 537 17.65 35.01 -11.39
#